data_AF-A0A8D9M125-F1
#
_entry.id   AF-A0A8D9M125-F1
#
_cell.length_a   1.000
_cell.length_b   1.000
_cell.length_c   1.000
_cell.angle_alpha   90.00
_cell.angle_beta   90.00
_cell.angle_gamma   90.00
#
_symmetry.space_group_name_H-M   'P 1'
#
loop_
_entity.id
_entity.type
_entity.pdbx_description
1 polymer ?
#
loop_
_entity_poly.entity_id
_entity_poly.type
_entity_poly.pdbx_seq_one_letter_code
_entity_poly.pdbx_strand_id
1 'polypeptide(L)'
;MNKFIVFLFAITICFESSEAFCAKSNVEIRNELGKGIKLEIECRTVEPTKNLGRVSIPFNDRMAYGFVAVYERRHRTIHTCNIWYASPKNPRNPRGGMHIVNKLETFAAGSNRCGQYREWVARPDGIYFRRNVKDAFERRKDYSWNTLYF
;
A
#
# COMPACT_ATOMS: atom_id res chain seq x y z
N MET A 1 -15.53 -53.02 -8.80
CA MET A 1 -15.65 -51.69 -9.44
C MET A 1 -16.25 -50.73 -8.40
N ASN A 2 -15.43 -49.98 -7.64
CA ASN A 2 -15.84 -48.84 -6.77
C ASN A 2 -14.72 -48.24 -5.89
N LYS A 3 -13.46 -48.70 -5.98
CA LYS A 3 -12.35 -48.13 -5.19
C LYS A 3 -11.65 -46.94 -5.88
N PHE A 4 -11.72 -46.86 -7.21
CA PHE A 4 -11.11 -45.79 -8.00
C PHE A 4 -11.84 -44.45 -7.86
N ILE A 5 -13.18 -44.47 -7.70
CA ILE A 5 -13.98 -43.25 -7.54
C ILE A 5 -13.66 -42.58 -6.20
N VAL A 6 -13.53 -43.36 -5.11
CA VAL A 6 -13.18 -42.84 -3.79
C VAL A 6 -11.78 -42.20 -3.78
N PHE A 7 -10.82 -42.78 -4.51
CA PHE A 7 -9.47 -42.22 -4.62
C PHE A 7 -9.47 -40.88 -5.36
N LEU A 8 -10.23 -40.76 -6.47
CA LEU A 8 -10.33 -39.51 -7.23
C LEU A 8 -10.97 -38.37 -6.41
N PHE A 9 -11.99 -38.65 -5.59
CA PHE A 9 -12.60 -37.65 -4.70
C PHE A 9 -11.66 -37.19 -3.57
N ALA A 10 -10.85 -38.10 -3.02
CA ALA A 10 -9.86 -37.73 -2.00
C ALA A 10 -8.76 -36.81 -2.57
N ILE A 11 -8.43 -36.96 -3.85
CA ILE A 11 -7.45 -36.12 -4.54
C ILE A 11 -8.04 -34.72 -4.78
N THR A 12 -9.28 -34.61 -5.29
CA THR A 12 -9.88 -33.29 -5.56
C THR A 12 -10.10 -32.43 -4.31
N ILE A 13 -10.44 -33.05 -3.16
CA ILE A 13 -10.56 -32.34 -1.87
C ILE A 13 -9.19 -31.83 -1.38
N CYS A 14 -8.10 -32.51 -1.72
CA CYS A 14 -6.73 -32.05 -1.38
C CYS A 14 -6.22 -30.94 -2.32
N PHE A 15 -6.80 -30.76 -3.50
CA PHE A 15 -6.33 -29.80 -4.50
C PHE A 15 -7.14 -28.50 -4.56
N GLU A 16 -8.35 -28.44 -4.00
CA GLU A 16 -9.15 -27.21 -3.93
C GLU A 16 -8.68 -26.19 -2.85
N SER A 17 -7.64 -26.51 -2.07
CA SER A 17 -7.19 -25.68 -0.94
C SER A 17 -5.72 -25.28 -0.97
N SER A 18 -5.06 -25.27 -2.12
CA SER A 18 -3.68 -24.75 -2.22
C SER A 18 -3.61 -23.23 -2.41
N GLU A 19 -4.68 -22.61 -2.94
CA GLU A 19 -4.76 -21.14 -3.12
C GLU A 19 -5.28 -20.39 -1.87
N ALA A 20 -5.66 -21.10 -0.80
CA ALA A 20 -6.29 -20.51 0.40
C ALA A 20 -5.39 -20.43 1.65
N PHE A 21 -4.07 -20.67 1.56
CA PHE A 21 -3.22 -20.70 2.76
C PHE A 21 -2.78 -19.31 3.26
N CYS A 22 -2.86 -18.26 2.43
CA CYS A 22 -2.36 -16.93 2.77
C CYS A 22 -3.49 -15.94 3.04
N ALA A 23 -3.63 -15.51 4.29
CA ALA A 23 -4.58 -14.46 4.66
C ALA A 23 -4.32 -13.17 3.89
N LYS A 24 -5.40 -12.45 3.54
CA LYS A 24 -5.32 -11.17 2.81
C LYS A 24 -4.57 -10.13 3.63
N SER A 25 -3.59 -9.49 3.00
CA SER A 25 -2.92 -8.31 3.51
C SER A 25 -3.68 -7.05 3.10
N ASN A 26 -3.61 -6.00 3.92
CA ASN A 26 -4.28 -4.73 3.68
C ASN A 26 -3.30 -3.58 3.79
N VAL A 27 -3.37 -2.66 2.84
CA VAL A 27 -2.65 -1.39 2.86
C VAL A 27 -3.67 -0.26 2.91
N GLU A 28 -3.43 0.67 3.81
CA GLU A 28 -4.22 1.90 3.97
C GLU A 28 -3.30 3.11 3.84
N ILE A 29 -3.76 4.13 3.11
CA ILE A 29 -3.07 5.41 3.02
C ILE A 29 -4.07 6.53 3.29
N ARG A 30 -3.78 7.37 4.29
CA ARG A 30 -4.63 8.45 4.76
C ARG A 30 -4.01 9.81 4.47
N ASN A 31 -4.87 10.79 4.21
CA ASN A 31 -4.46 12.18 3.99
C ASN A 31 -4.76 13.04 5.22
N GLU A 32 -3.71 13.52 5.90
CA GLU A 32 -3.77 14.46 7.02
C GLU A 32 -3.00 15.77 6.71
N LEU A 33 -2.89 16.15 5.43
CA LEU A 33 -2.12 17.32 4.98
C LEU A 33 -2.76 18.67 5.34
N GLY A 34 -4.08 18.70 5.51
CA GLY A 34 -4.84 19.90 5.83
C GLY A 34 -6.04 20.11 4.90
N LYS A 35 -7.01 20.90 5.37
CA LYS A 35 -8.27 21.13 4.66
C LYS A 35 -8.02 21.70 3.26
N GLY A 36 -8.67 21.11 2.25
CA GLY A 36 -8.57 21.52 0.86
C GLY A 36 -7.34 20.98 0.11
N ILE A 37 -6.41 20.30 0.79
CA ILE A 37 -5.25 19.66 0.16
C ILE A 37 -5.61 18.21 -0.14
N LYS A 38 -5.59 17.83 -1.43
CA LYS A 38 -5.76 16.44 -1.87
C LYS A 38 -4.40 15.77 -1.99
N LEU A 39 -4.32 14.54 -1.53
CA LEU A 39 -3.15 13.68 -1.71
C LEU A 39 -3.36 12.85 -2.97
N GLU A 40 -2.52 13.05 -3.97
CA GLU A 40 -2.51 12.26 -5.19
C GLU A 40 -1.58 11.07 -5.02
N ILE A 41 -2.03 9.90 -5.44
CA ILE A 41 -1.31 8.65 -5.29
C ILE A 41 -1.37 7.86 -6.59
N GLU A 42 -0.23 7.33 -7.01
CA GLU A 42 -0.14 6.36 -8.09
C GLU A 42 0.68 5.16 -7.63
N CYS A 43 0.04 3.99 -7.55
CA CYS A 43 0.64 2.78 -7.02
C CYS A 43 0.85 1.73 -8.10
N ARG A 44 1.87 0.90 -7.89
CA ARG A 44 2.14 -0.30 -8.69
C ARG A 44 2.67 -1.42 -7.82
N THR A 45 2.33 -2.65 -8.20
CA THR A 45 3.01 -3.85 -7.76
C THR A 45 4.27 -4.00 -8.59
N VAL A 46 5.40 -4.27 -7.94
CA VAL A 46 6.67 -4.53 -8.63
C VAL A 46 6.66 -5.95 -9.20
N GLU A 47 6.19 -6.93 -8.42
CA GLU A 47 6.17 -8.33 -8.82
C GLU A 47 4.92 -9.09 -8.30
N PRO A 48 4.05 -9.62 -9.20
CA PRO A 48 4.03 -9.37 -10.64
C PRO A 48 3.78 -7.87 -10.94
N THR A 49 4.39 -7.34 -12.01
CA THR A 49 4.25 -5.91 -12.33
C THR A 49 2.80 -5.61 -12.70
N LYS A 50 2.14 -4.77 -11.90
CA LYS A 50 0.73 -4.39 -12.11
C LYS A 50 0.50 -2.98 -11.63
N ASN A 51 -0.04 -2.12 -12.50
CA ASN A 51 -0.52 -0.80 -12.07
C ASN A 51 -1.77 -0.97 -11.19
N LEU A 52 -1.74 -0.36 -10.01
CA LEU A 52 -2.88 -0.32 -9.08
C LEU A 52 -3.75 0.92 -9.32
N GLY A 53 -3.32 1.82 -10.21
CA GLY A 53 -4.06 2.99 -10.64
C GLY A 53 -3.66 4.28 -9.91
N ARG A 54 -4.34 5.36 -10.27
CA ARG A 54 -4.19 6.69 -9.67
C ARG A 54 -5.45 7.04 -8.87
N VAL A 55 -5.25 7.56 -7.67
CA VAL A 55 -6.32 7.97 -6.74
C VAL A 55 -5.99 9.34 -6.16
N SER A 56 -7.01 10.18 -6.03
CA SER A 56 -6.96 11.45 -5.33
C SER A 56 -7.71 11.31 -4.00
N ILE A 57 -7.02 11.50 -2.87
CA ILE A 57 -7.57 11.30 -1.53
C ILE A 57 -7.86 12.67 -0.90
N PRO A 58 -9.12 13.01 -0.62
CA PRO A 58 -9.49 14.24 0.09
C PRO A 58 -8.89 14.31 1.50
N PHE A 59 -8.87 15.52 2.08
CA PHE A 59 -8.43 15.70 3.46
C PHE A 59 -9.27 14.88 4.44
N ASN A 60 -8.60 14.21 5.38
CA ASN A 60 -9.17 13.33 6.39
C ASN A 60 -9.90 12.09 5.82
N ASP A 61 -9.63 11.76 4.57
CA ASP A 61 -10.10 10.54 3.91
C ASP A 61 -8.93 9.56 3.68
N ARG A 62 -9.25 8.38 3.15
CA ARG A 62 -8.30 7.29 2.94
C ARG A 62 -8.60 6.46 1.71
N MET A 63 -7.55 5.87 1.16
CA MET A 63 -7.68 4.70 0.28
C MET A 63 -7.24 3.46 1.03
N ALA A 64 -7.92 2.35 0.79
CA ALA A 64 -7.54 1.04 1.30
C ALA A 64 -7.71 -0.02 0.22
N TYR A 65 -6.78 -0.97 0.17
CA TYR A 65 -6.88 -2.11 -0.74
C TYR A 65 -6.32 -3.37 -0.08
N GLY A 66 -6.99 -4.49 -0.38
CA GLY A 66 -6.62 -5.81 0.11
C GLY A 66 -6.11 -6.70 -1.03
N PHE A 67 -5.13 -7.55 -0.73
CA PHE A 67 -4.53 -8.47 -1.69
C PHE A 67 -3.97 -9.71 -1.00
N VAL A 68 -3.76 -10.78 -1.75
CA VAL A 68 -3.05 -11.96 -1.27
C VAL A 68 -1.60 -11.86 -1.72
N ALA A 69 -0.65 -11.89 -0.78
CA ALA A 69 0.76 -11.81 -1.10
C ALA A 69 1.25 -13.14 -1.68
N VAL A 70 2.20 -13.08 -2.63
CA VAL A 70 2.83 -14.25 -3.22
C VAL A 70 3.60 -15.01 -2.14
N TYR A 71 3.24 -16.28 -1.95
CA TYR A 71 3.81 -17.13 -0.91
C TYR A 71 5.16 -17.76 -1.30
N GLU A 72 5.41 -17.93 -2.60
CA GLU A 72 6.62 -18.55 -3.13
C GLU A 72 7.90 -17.87 -2.64
N ARG A 73 8.87 -18.65 -2.13
CA ARG A 73 10.08 -18.11 -1.49
C ARG A 73 10.89 -17.16 -2.39
N ARG A 74 10.91 -17.41 -3.70
CA ARG A 74 11.72 -16.65 -4.68
C ARG A 74 11.07 -15.36 -5.15
N HIS A 75 9.76 -15.24 -5.03
CA HIS A 75 9.02 -14.04 -5.38
C HIS A 75 8.60 -13.32 -4.09
N ARG A 76 8.40 -12.01 -4.14
CA ARG A 76 7.79 -11.30 -3.02
C ARG A 76 6.91 -10.18 -3.56
N THR A 77 5.71 -10.06 -3.00
CA THR A 77 4.85 -8.94 -3.34
C THR A 77 5.45 -7.68 -2.75
N ILE A 78 5.70 -6.70 -3.63
CA ILE A 78 6.13 -5.36 -3.27
C ILE A 78 5.19 -4.38 -3.93
N HIS A 79 4.63 -3.47 -3.16
CA HIS A 79 3.87 -2.33 -3.66
C HIS A 79 4.66 -1.06 -3.43
N THR A 80 4.82 -0.30 -4.50
CA THR A 80 5.46 1.02 -4.46
C THR A 80 4.48 2.06 -4.98
N CYS A 81 4.46 3.23 -4.36
CA CYS A 81 3.61 4.33 -4.77
C CYS A 81 4.45 5.61 -4.94
N ASN A 82 4.10 6.41 -5.94
CA ASN A 82 4.47 7.81 -5.96
C ASN A 82 3.31 8.57 -5.32
N ILE A 83 3.62 9.45 -4.37
CA ILE A 83 2.61 10.28 -3.71
C ILE A 83 3.02 11.74 -3.80
N TRP A 84 2.06 12.61 -4.06
CA TRP A 84 2.32 14.04 -4.15
C TRP A 84 1.12 14.88 -3.75
N TYR A 85 1.38 16.14 -3.41
CA TYR A 85 0.34 17.15 -3.23
C TYR A 85 0.86 18.53 -3.60
N ALA A 86 -0.06 19.40 -4.01
CA ALA A 86 0.22 20.80 -4.21
C ALA A 86 -0.13 21.58 -2.93
N SER A 87 0.82 22.37 -2.41
CA SER A 87 0.56 23.33 -1.36
C SER A 87 -0.17 24.56 -1.92
N PRO A 88 -1.10 25.14 -1.14
CA PRO A 88 -1.87 26.29 -1.59
C PRO A 88 -0.99 27.51 -1.76
N LYS A 89 -1.32 28.32 -2.77
CA LYS A 89 -0.69 29.63 -2.99
C LYS A 89 -0.97 30.54 -1.80
N ASN A 90 0.02 31.29 -1.37
CA ASN A 90 -0.11 32.30 -0.32
C ASN A 90 0.85 33.47 -0.58
N PRO A 91 0.75 34.60 0.13
CA PRO A 91 1.62 35.76 -0.14
C PRO A 91 3.12 35.48 -0.01
N ARG A 92 3.52 34.48 0.79
CA ARG A 92 4.92 34.03 0.93
C ARG A 92 5.34 32.99 -0.12
N ASN A 93 4.37 32.29 -0.71
CA ASN A 93 4.58 31.34 -1.78
C ASN A 93 3.51 31.53 -2.87
N PRO A 94 3.65 32.56 -3.73
CA PRO A 94 2.63 32.92 -4.71
C PRO A 94 2.48 31.89 -5.83
N ARG A 95 3.48 31.04 -6.04
CA ARG A 95 3.44 29.98 -7.05
C ARG A 95 2.91 28.64 -6.51
N GLY A 96 2.88 28.49 -5.18
CA GLY A 96 2.59 27.21 -4.53
C GLY A 96 3.83 26.32 -4.53
N GLY A 97 3.67 25.07 -4.12
CA GLY A 97 4.77 24.10 -4.12
C GLY A 97 4.24 22.71 -4.36
N MET A 98 4.96 21.92 -5.15
CA MET A 98 4.63 20.50 -5.32
C MET A 98 5.53 19.68 -4.40
N HIS A 99 4.93 18.91 -3.51
CA HIS A 99 5.64 18.05 -2.58
C HIS A 99 5.48 16.61 -3.03
N ILE A 100 6.59 15.90 -3.27
CA ILE A 100 6.57 14.55 -3.83
C ILE A 100 7.44 13.58 -3.02
N VAL A 101 6.95 12.36 -2.86
CA VAL A 101 7.74 11.19 -2.47
C VAL A 101 7.60 10.14 -3.57
N ASN A 102 8.73 9.77 -4.16
CA ASN A 102 8.79 8.73 -5.19
C ASN A 102 9.14 7.39 -4.56
N LYS A 103 8.58 6.30 -5.11
CA LYS A 103 8.86 4.91 -4.69
C LYS A 103 8.67 4.69 -3.17
N LEU A 104 7.60 5.23 -2.59
CA LEU A 104 7.15 4.86 -1.26
C LEU A 104 6.81 3.37 -1.25
N GLU A 105 7.57 2.56 -0.51
CA GLU A 105 7.32 1.11 -0.39
C GLU A 105 6.17 0.88 0.59
N THR A 106 4.94 0.96 0.08
CA THR A 106 3.74 0.84 0.91
C THR A 106 3.54 -0.57 1.43
N PHE A 107 4.11 -1.55 0.75
CA PHE A 107 4.19 -2.93 1.18
C PHE A 107 5.42 -3.63 0.63
N ALA A 108 6.10 -4.41 1.47
CA ALA A 108 7.01 -5.46 1.02
C ALA A 108 6.87 -6.67 1.93
N ALA A 109 6.61 -7.81 1.31
CA ALA A 109 6.57 -9.08 2.02
C ALA A 109 7.97 -9.44 2.55
N GLY A 110 8.06 -9.69 3.85
CA GLY A 110 9.26 -10.17 4.55
C GLY A 110 9.21 -11.68 4.75
N SER A 111 9.79 -12.16 5.85
CA SER A 111 9.70 -13.57 6.27
C SER A 111 8.26 -13.99 6.55
N ASN A 112 7.52 -13.17 7.29
CA ASN A 112 6.06 -13.25 7.36
C ASN A 112 5.46 -12.53 6.14
N ARG A 113 4.55 -13.19 5.42
CA ARG A 113 4.04 -12.73 4.11
C ARG A 113 2.54 -12.43 4.11
N CYS A 114 1.80 -13.09 4.99
CA CYS A 114 0.35 -13.17 4.93
C CYS A 114 -0.31 -12.33 6.03
N GLY A 115 -1.54 -11.88 5.79
CA GLY A 115 -2.37 -11.22 6.80
C GLY A 115 -1.79 -9.92 7.35
N GLN A 116 -0.92 -9.24 6.60
CA GLN A 116 -0.23 -8.06 7.10
C GLN A 116 -1.07 -6.80 6.93
N TYR A 117 -1.03 -5.95 7.94
CA TYR A 117 -1.57 -4.60 7.87
C TYR A 117 -0.43 -3.59 7.72
N ARG A 118 -0.67 -2.58 6.88
CA ARG A 118 0.24 -1.44 6.68
C ARG A 118 -0.60 -0.19 6.56
N GLU A 119 -0.32 0.78 7.42
CA GLU A 119 -0.99 2.07 7.32
C GLU A 119 0.02 3.18 7.21
N TRP A 120 -0.25 4.07 6.26
CA TRP A 120 0.55 5.22 5.93
C TRP A 120 -0.29 6.48 6.11
N VAL A 121 0.30 7.52 6.68
CA VAL A 121 -0.37 8.81 6.86
C VAL A 121 0.53 9.90 6.31
N ALA A 122 0.01 10.67 5.35
CA ALA A 122 0.67 11.84 4.82
C ALA A 122 0.32 13.06 5.68
N ARG A 123 1.33 13.68 6.29
CA ARG A 123 1.22 14.93 7.05
C ARG A 123 2.13 16.00 6.45
N PRO A 124 1.90 17.30 6.74
CA PRO A 124 2.73 18.37 6.18
C PRO A 124 4.21 18.23 6.52
N ASP A 125 4.52 17.69 7.71
CA ASP A 125 5.88 17.51 8.18
C ASP A 125 6.53 16.19 7.71
N GLY A 126 5.75 15.23 7.22
CA GLY A 126 6.31 14.01 6.64
C GLY A 126 5.35 12.85 6.50
N ILE A 127 5.91 11.69 6.20
CA ILE A 127 5.18 10.44 6.05
C ILE A 127 5.30 9.62 7.32
N TYR A 128 4.17 9.12 7.80
CA TYR A 128 4.07 8.32 9.01
C TYR A 128 3.60 6.91 8.67
N PHE A 129 4.03 5.94 9.47
CA PHE A 129 3.80 4.53 9.20
C PHE A 129 3.51 3.75 10.48
N ARG A 130 2.66 2.73 10.38
CA ARG A 130 2.49 1.70 11.40
C ARG A 130 2.10 0.34 10.80
N ARG A 131 2.31 -0.72 11.58
CA ARG A 131 2.03 -2.12 11.19
C ARG A 131 0.81 -2.71 11.88
N ASN A 132 0.40 -2.15 13.02
CA ASN A 132 -0.82 -2.51 13.73
C ASN A 132 -1.65 -1.26 14.03
N VAL A 133 -2.97 -1.40 14.07
CA VAL A 133 -3.91 -0.33 14.41
C VAL A 133 -3.69 0.22 15.83
N LYS A 134 -3.15 -0.61 16.73
CA LYS A 134 -2.84 -0.21 18.12
C LYS A 134 -1.49 0.49 18.26
N ASP A 135 -0.61 0.37 17.28
CA ASP A 135 0.71 0.98 17.36
C ASP A 135 0.62 2.49 17.15
N ALA A 136 1.53 3.21 17.80
CA ALA A 136 1.75 4.62 17.50
C ALA A 136 2.32 4.78 16.08
N PHE A 137 2.04 5.92 15.47
CA PHE A 137 2.63 6.26 14.18
C PHE A 137 4.09 6.67 14.33
N GLU A 138 4.95 6.06 13.52
CA GLU A 138 6.36 6.41 13.43
C GLU A 138 6.62 7.25 12.18
N ARG A 139 7.30 8.39 12.33
CA ARG A 139 7.72 9.20 11.19
C ARG A 139 8.84 8.49 10.43
N ARG A 140 8.64 8.28 9.14
CA ARG A 140 9.57 7.59 8.24
C ARG A 140 10.57 8.58 7.65
N LYS A 141 11.80 8.56 8.18
CA LYS A 141 12.89 9.46 7.77
C LYS A 141 13.40 9.19 6.35
N ASP A 142 13.22 7.97 5.87
CA ASP A 142 13.51 7.53 4.50
C ASP A 142 12.56 8.13 3.46
N TYR A 143 11.43 8.68 3.90
CA TYR A 143 10.41 9.29 3.04
C TYR A 143 10.14 10.74 3.46
N SER A 144 11.00 11.64 3.01
CA SER A 144 10.81 13.09 3.16
C SER A 144 10.20 13.71 1.90
N TRP A 145 9.31 14.68 2.07
CA TRP A 145 8.79 15.49 0.98
C TRP A 145 9.92 16.20 0.22
N ASN A 146 10.10 15.86 -1.04
CA ASN A 146 10.90 16.69 -1.95
C ASN A 146 10.01 17.81 -2.49
N THR A 147 10.40 19.06 -2.28
CA THR A 147 9.58 20.21 -2.69
C THR A 147 10.13 20.78 -3.99
N LEU A 148 9.30 20.76 -5.02
CA LEU A 148 9.55 21.38 -6.30
C LEU A 148 8.80 22.72 -6.35
N TYR A 149 9.55 23.79 -6.63
CA TYR A 149 9.00 25.11 -6.89
C TYR A 149 8.99 25.33 -8.40
N PHE A 150 7.85 25.77 -8.92
CA PHE A 150 7.67 26.22 -10.30
C PHE A 150 7.52 27.74 -10.27
#